data_AF-A0A9E5DNP8-F1
#
_entry.id   AF-A0A9E5DNP8-F1
#
_cell.length_a   1.000
_cell.length_b   1.000
_cell.length_c   1.000
_cell.angle_alpha   90.00
_cell.angle_beta   90.00
_cell.angle_gamma   90.00
#
_symmetry.space_group_name_H-M   'P 1'
#
loop_
_entity.id
_entity.type
_entity.pdbx_description
1 polymer ?
#
loop_
_entity_poly.entity_id
_entity_poly.type
_entity_poly.pdbx_seq_one_letter_code
_entity_poly.pdbx_strand_id
1 'polypeptide(L)'
;MAEGNNALLGILAVILGILVIAFPLLSILTASVLAGLAVVFLGIWLLAQSFGTWGASKAASIAFLILGLVAVICGIGLFGHILAFSFLASIALFFAGFFLIISGIMSLFAKQGTAAKGSGGIGVILGILYIILASFAWDPYYLALLIGIWLIIDGIALFFVNPSDLVSTGKSEI
;
A
#
# COMPACT_ATOMS: atom_id res chain seq x y z
N MET A 1 -3.67 -1.16 -29.73
CA MET A 1 -4.83 -1.03 -28.81
C MET A 1 -4.31 -1.15 -27.37
N ALA A 2 -3.81 -0.06 -26.78
CA ALA A 2 -3.29 -0.08 -25.39
C ALA A 2 -3.30 1.30 -24.70
N GLU A 3 -3.84 2.34 -25.32
CA GLU A 3 -3.90 3.69 -24.76
C GLU A 3 -5.15 3.92 -23.89
N GLY A 4 -6.26 3.26 -24.24
CA GLY A 4 -7.54 3.43 -23.54
C GLY A 4 -7.62 2.77 -22.14
N ASN A 5 -6.73 1.81 -21.83
CA ASN A 5 -6.85 1.03 -20.59
C ASN A 5 -6.43 1.87 -19.36
N ASN A 6 -5.38 2.68 -19.49
CA ASN A 6 -4.90 3.55 -18.41
C ASN A 6 -5.91 4.69 -18.15
N ALA A 7 -6.50 5.24 -19.21
CA ALA A 7 -7.53 6.27 -19.09
C ALA A 7 -8.81 5.73 -18.41
N LEU A 8 -9.30 4.56 -18.80
CA LEU A 8 -10.47 3.92 -18.15
C LEU A 8 -10.23 3.63 -16.67
N LEU A 9 -9.07 3.06 -16.33
CA LEU A 9 -8.67 2.81 -14.95
C LEU A 9 -8.53 4.12 -14.15
N GLY A 10 -8.03 5.19 -14.77
CA GLY A 10 -7.89 6.51 -14.14
C GLY A 10 -9.25 7.13 -13.84
N ILE A 11 -10.17 7.12 -14.82
CA ILE A 11 -11.56 7.56 -14.62
C ILE A 11 -12.21 6.77 -13.49
N LEU A 12 -12.06 5.44 -13.50
CA LEU A 12 -12.64 4.58 -12.48
C LEU A 12 -12.10 4.90 -11.08
N ALA A 13 -10.78 5.10 -10.94
CA ALA A 13 -10.15 5.45 -9.68
C ALA A 13 -10.66 6.81 -9.14
N VAL A 14 -10.81 7.82 -10.01
CA VAL A 14 -11.39 9.12 -9.61
C VAL A 14 -12.83 8.98 -9.14
N ILE A 15 -13.66 8.23 -9.88
CA ILE A 15 -15.07 7.99 -9.50
C ILE A 15 -15.14 7.26 -8.16
N LEU A 16 -14.32 6.22 -7.98
CA LEU A 16 -14.24 5.49 -6.71
C LEU A 16 -13.79 6.40 -5.57
N GLY A 17 -12.78 7.26 -5.79
CA GLY A 17 -12.32 8.21 -4.79
C GLY A 17 -13.41 9.21 -4.35
N ILE A 18 -14.20 9.73 -5.30
CA ILE A 18 -15.35 10.58 -4.99
C ILE A 18 -16.42 9.79 -4.22
N LEU A 19 -16.72 8.55 -4.62
CA LEU A 19 -17.68 7.70 -3.92
C LEU A 19 -17.26 7.38 -2.49
N VAL A 20 -15.96 7.10 -2.27
CA VAL A 20 -15.38 6.87 -0.94
C VAL A 20 -15.57 8.10 -0.04
N ILE A 21 -15.34 9.30 -0.57
CA ILE A 21 -15.54 10.56 0.17
C ILE A 21 -17.03 10.81 0.44
N ALA A 22 -17.90 10.51 -0.52
CA ALA A 22 -19.35 10.71 -0.38
C ALA A 22 -20.00 9.75 0.62
N PHE A 23 -19.50 8.52 0.73
CA PHE A 23 -20.05 7.46 1.59
C PHE A 23 -18.99 6.80 2.49
N PRO A 24 -18.40 7.54 3.45
CA PRO A 24 -17.22 7.10 4.20
C PRO A 24 -17.44 5.79 4.98
N LEU A 25 -18.59 5.62 5.62
CA LEU A 25 -18.87 4.41 6.41
C LEU A 25 -19.02 3.16 5.53
N LEU A 26 -19.73 3.26 4.41
CA LEU A 26 -19.90 2.14 3.48
C LEU A 26 -18.57 1.79 2.82
N SER A 27 -17.79 2.78 2.41
CA SER A 27 -16.50 2.54 1.78
C SER A 27 -15.50 1.86 2.71
N ILE A 28 -15.40 2.27 3.97
CA ILE A 28 -14.48 1.65 4.93
C ILE A 28 -14.95 0.26 5.31
N LEU A 29 -16.26 0.03 5.40
CA LEU A 29 -16.78 -1.32 5.58
C LEU A 29 -16.31 -2.21 4.44
N THR A 30 -16.49 -1.78 3.18
CA THR A 30 -16.01 -2.53 2.01
C THR A 30 -14.49 -2.72 2.03
N ALA A 31 -13.73 -1.67 2.35
CA ALA A 31 -12.27 -1.75 2.45
C ALA A 31 -11.83 -2.74 3.55
N SER A 32 -12.51 -2.76 4.70
CA SER A 32 -12.22 -3.68 5.81
C SER A 32 -12.49 -5.13 5.44
N VAL A 33 -13.58 -5.40 4.71
CA VAL A 33 -13.92 -6.72 4.19
C VAL A 33 -12.86 -7.18 3.18
N LEU A 34 -12.50 -6.32 2.23
CA LEU A 34 -11.49 -6.62 1.22
C LEU A 34 -10.10 -6.82 1.84
N ALA A 35 -9.72 -5.99 2.81
CA ALA A 35 -8.47 -6.12 3.53
C ALA A 35 -8.43 -7.41 4.37
N GLY A 36 -9.51 -7.74 5.09
CA GLY A 36 -9.62 -9.00 5.82
C GLY A 36 -9.46 -10.21 4.90
N LEU A 37 -10.15 -10.21 3.76
CA LEU A 37 -10.03 -11.25 2.75
C LEU A 37 -8.62 -11.34 2.16
N ALA A 38 -7.99 -10.20 1.85
CA ALA A 38 -6.62 -10.15 1.34
C ALA A 38 -5.61 -10.73 2.34
N VAL A 39 -5.78 -10.44 3.63
CA VAL A 39 -4.94 -10.97 4.71
C VAL A 39 -5.17 -12.48 4.89
N VAL A 40 -6.41 -12.98 4.75
CA VAL A 40 -6.67 -14.42 4.74
C VAL A 40 -5.98 -15.11 3.57
N PHE A 41 -6.07 -14.56 2.35
CA PHE A 41 -5.38 -15.13 1.19
C PHE A 41 -3.85 -15.08 1.33
N LEU A 42 -3.30 -14.01 1.90
CA LEU A 42 -1.89 -13.93 2.25
C LEU A 42 -1.51 -15.03 3.25
N GLY A 43 -2.34 -15.28 4.27
CA GLY A 43 -2.12 -16.34 5.25
C GLY A 43 -2.13 -17.73 4.61
N ILE A 44 -3.11 -18.02 3.75
CA ILE A 44 -3.17 -19.28 2.99
C ILE A 44 -1.92 -19.44 2.10
N TRP A 45 -1.48 -18.37 1.44
CA TRP A 45 -0.27 -18.40 0.62
C TRP A 45 0.99 -18.69 1.46
N LEU A 46 1.14 -18.06 2.63
CA LEU A 46 2.25 -18.33 3.55
C LEU A 46 2.22 -19.78 4.07
N LEU A 47 1.04 -20.32 4.37
CA LEU A 47 0.87 -21.72 4.74
C LEU A 47 1.31 -22.66 3.60
N ALA A 48 1.00 -22.34 2.35
CA ALA A 48 1.49 -23.10 1.21
C ALA A 48 3.03 -23.04 1.09
N GLN A 49 3.63 -21.86 1.29
CA GLN A 49 5.09 -21.68 1.24
C GLN A 49 5.84 -22.45 2.33
N SER A 50 5.23 -22.63 3.51
CA SER A 50 5.80 -23.46 4.59
C SER A 50 6.18 -24.86 4.11
N PHE A 51 5.33 -25.51 3.33
CA PHE A 51 5.61 -26.84 2.80
C PHE A 51 6.65 -26.81 1.67
N GLY A 52 6.60 -25.78 0.83
CA GLY A 52 7.56 -25.61 -0.28
C GLY A 52 9.00 -25.41 0.18
N THR A 53 9.23 -24.75 1.32
CA THR A 53 10.58 -24.46 1.82
C THR A 53 11.14 -25.50 2.79
N TRP A 54 10.40 -26.58 3.08
CA TRP A 54 10.75 -27.53 4.15
C TRP A 54 12.08 -28.24 3.92
N GLY A 55 12.39 -28.56 2.66
CA GLY A 55 13.66 -29.17 2.27
C GLY A 55 14.84 -28.19 2.28
N ALA A 56 14.59 -26.90 2.12
CA ALA A 56 15.64 -25.87 2.06
C ALA A 56 16.01 -25.32 3.44
N SER A 57 15.01 -25.00 4.26
CA SER A 57 15.21 -24.48 5.61
C SER A 57 14.01 -24.77 6.50
N LYS A 58 14.21 -25.65 7.48
CA LYS A 58 13.18 -25.97 8.48
C LYS A 58 12.77 -24.74 9.29
N ALA A 59 13.72 -23.86 9.60
CA ALA A 59 13.44 -22.63 10.34
C ALA A 59 12.53 -21.68 9.55
N ALA A 60 12.81 -21.49 8.25
CA ALA A 60 11.96 -20.66 7.38
C ALA A 60 10.55 -21.24 7.24
N SER A 61 10.43 -22.56 7.09
CA SER A 61 9.13 -23.23 7.03
C SER A 61 8.31 -23.05 8.29
N ILE A 62 8.92 -23.22 9.48
CA ILE A 62 8.23 -22.99 10.75
C ILE A 62 7.77 -21.53 10.86
N ALA A 63 8.60 -20.57 10.45
CA ALA A 63 8.22 -19.16 10.43
C ALA A 63 7.02 -18.91 9.51
N PHE A 64 7.02 -19.44 8.28
CA PHE A 64 5.90 -19.32 7.36
C PHE A 64 4.62 -20.00 7.86
N LEU A 65 4.74 -21.13 8.55
CA LEU A 65 3.60 -21.80 9.18
C LEU A 65 2.96 -20.90 10.25
N ILE A 66 3.75 -20.38 11.18
CA ILE A 66 3.26 -19.54 12.27
C ILE A 66 2.67 -18.24 11.72
N LEU A 67 3.38 -17.55 10.83
CA LEU A 67 2.90 -16.32 10.21
C LEU A 67 1.64 -16.55 9.38
N GLY A 68 1.54 -17.67 8.67
CA GLY A 68 0.36 -18.05 7.91
C GLY A 68 -0.87 -18.26 8.80
N LEU A 69 -0.71 -18.99 9.91
CA LEU A 69 -1.80 -19.18 10.89
C LEU A 69 -2.24 -17.85 11.52
N VAL A 70 -1.29 -17.01 11.94
CA VAL A 70 -1.58 -15.69 12.50
C VAL A 70 -2.30 -14.82 11.48
N ALA A 71 -1.83 -14.79 10.23
CA ALA A 71 -2.47 -14.03 9.16
C ALA A 71 -3.91 -14.50 8.90
N VAL A 72 -4.19 -15.82 8.86
CA VAL A 72 -5.57 -16.31 8.69
C VAL A 72 -6.46 -15.86 9.84
N ILE A 73 -6.01 -16.01 11.09
CA ILE A 73 -6.79 -15.61 12.27
C ILE A 73 -7.04 -14.10 12.28
N CYS A 74 -6.00 -13.30 12.06
CA CYS A 74 -6.12 -11.84 11.99
C CYS A 74 -7.00 -11.39 10.82
N GLY A 75 -6.90 -12.03 9.66
CA GLY A 75 -7.72 -11.71 8.50
C GLY A 75 -9.21 -11.98 8.73
N ILE A 76 -9.55 -13.10 9.39
CA ILE A 76 -10.92 -13.38 9.82
C ILE A 76 -11.39 -12.34 10.84
N GLY A 77 -10.56 -11.99 11.83
CA GLY A 77 -10.89 -10.96 12.83
C GLY A 77 -11.04 -9.54 12.25
N LEU A 78 -10.38 -9.26 11.13
CA LEU A 78 -10.46 -7.98 10.42
C LEU A 78 -11.73 -7.87 9.54
N PHE A 79 -12.31 -9.00 9.15
CA PHE A 79 -13.37 -9.07 8.17
C PHE A 79 -14.62 -8.29 8.61
N GLY A 80 -14.86 -7.14 7.97
CA GLY A 80 -15.99 -6.25 8.27
C GLY A 80 -15.83 -5.44 9.57
N HIS A 81 -14.68 -5.51 10.25
CA HIS A 81 -14.46 -4.82 11.51
C HIS A 81 -13.79 -3.46 11.30
N ILE A 82 -14.61 -2.42 11.11
CA ILE A 82 -14.19 -1.04 10.78
C ILE A 82 -13.12 -0.49 11.74
N LEU A 83 -13.29 -0.68 13.05
CA LEU A 83 -12.34 -0.15 14.04
C LEU A 83 -10.97 -0.84 13.97
N ALA A 84 -10.96 -2.15 13.73
CA ALA A 84 -9.74 -2.95 13.63
C ALA A 84 -8.99 -2.61 12.33
N PHE A 85 -9.72 -2.36 11.25
CA PHE A 85 -9.15 -1.87 10.00
C PHE A 85 -8.56 -0.47 10.15
N SER A 86 -9.25 0.44 10.84
CA SER A 86 -8.75 1.80 11.04
C SER A 86 -7.48 1.81 11.90
N PHE A 87 -7.47 1.00 12.95
CA PHE A 87 -6.28 0.76 13.76
C PHE A 87 -5.12 0.17 12.95
N LEU A 88 -5.38 -0.87 12.16
CA LEU A 88 -4.37 -1.53 11.33
C LEU A 88 -3.80 -0.58 10.26
N ALA A 89 -4.66 0.19 9.61
CA ALA A 89 -4.26 1.19 8.62
C ALA A 89 -3.42 2.31 9.25
N SER A 90 -3.80 2.78 10.44
CA SER A 90 -3.01 3.74 11.22
C SER A 90 -1.60 3.19 11.52
N ILE A 91 -1.50 1.94 11.97
CA ILE A 91 -0.19 1.29 12.20
C ILE A 91 0.60 1.18 10.89
N ALA A 92 -0.04 0.79 9.79
CA ALA A 92 0.61 0.67 8.49
C ALA A 92 1.15 2.02 8.00
N LEU A 93 0.37 3.11 8.15
CA LEU A 93 0.80 4.47 7.82
C LEU A 93 1.95 4.94 8.69
N PHE A 94 1.93 4.62 9.98
CA PHE A 94 3.01 4.94 10.90
C PHE A 94 4.32 4.25 10.47
N PHE A 95 4.28 2.94 10.17
CA PHE A 95 5.45 2.23 9.68
C PHE A 95 5.91 2.74 8.31
N ALA A 96 5.00 3.01 7.39
CA ALA A 96 5.34 3.61 6.09
C ALA A 96 6.07 4.95 6.27
N GLY A 97 5.55 5.82 7.14
CA GLY A 97 6.19 7.09 7.47
C GLY A 97 7.57 6.92 8.11
N PHE A 98 7.70 5.99 9.06
CA PHE A 98 8.96 5.67 9.70
C PHE A 98 10.02 5.16 8.69
N PHE A 99 9.65 4.22 7.83
CA PHE A 99 10.54 3.72 6.78
C PHE A 99 10.89 4.78 5.75
N LEU A 100 9.97 5.70 5.41
CA LEU A 100 10.25 6.85 4.55
C LEU A 100 11.26 7.80 5.18
N ILE A 101 11.18 8.08 6.48
CA ILE A 101 12.17 8.88 7.19
C ILE A 101 13.55 8.21 7.12
N ILE A 102 13.63 6.91 7.44
CA ILE A 102 14.90 6.17 7.39
C ILE A 102 15.48 6.19 5.98
N SER A 103 14.66 5.88 4.97
CA SER A 103 15.04 5.91 3.56
C SER A 103 15.53 7.30 3.13
N GLY A 104 14.79 8.35 3.51
CA GLY A 104 15.14 9.74 3.22
C GLY A 104 16.46 10.17 3.86
N ILE A 105 16.68 9.82 5.13
CA ILE A 105 17.94 10.06 5.83
C ILE A 105 19.09 9.33 5.13
N MET A 106 18.93 8.05 4.81
CA MET A 106 19.96 7.28 4.08
C MET A 106 20.31 7.92 2.73
N SER A 107 19.31 8.42 1.99
CA SER A 107 19.49 9.11 0.71
C SER A 107 20.22 10.45 0.85
N LEU A 108 20.03 11.19 1.95
CA LEU A 108 20.74 12.44 2.23
C LEU A 108 22.24 12.22 2.49
N PHE A 109 22.58 11.10 3.15
CA PHE A 109 23.95 10.71 3.45
C PHE A 109 24.62 9.88 2.34
N ALA A 110 23.86 9.44 1.33
CA ALA A 110 24.41 8.76 0.18
C ALA A 110 25.37 9.68 -0.58
N LYS A 111 26.53 9.17 -0.98
CA LYS A 111 27.51 9.87 -1.83
C LYS A 111 27.04 10.00 -3.29
N GLN A 112 25.75 10.16 -3.52
CA GLN A 112 25.15 10.36 -4.84
C GLN A 112 24.78 11.84 -5.02
N GLY A 113 24.73 12.31 -6.27
CA GLY A 113 24.64 13.73 -6.63
C GLY A 113 23.45 14.50 -6.04
N THR A 114 23.36 15.80 -6.30
CA THR A 114 22.36 16.73 -5.73
C THR A 114 20.91 16.24 -5.85
N ALA A 115 20.57 15.49 -6.90
CA ALA A 115 19.25 14.88 -7.08
C ALA A 115 18.91 13.84 -6.00
N ALA A 116 19.87 13.00 -5.58
CA ALA A 116 19.67 11.99 -4.53
C ALA A 116 19.50 12.62 -3.14
N LYS A 117 20.12 13.79 -2.93
CA LYS A 117 19.91 14.58 -1.71
C LYS A 117 18.53 15.25 -1.71
N GLY A 118 18.08 15.74 -2.87
CA GLY A 118 16.72 16.27 -3.05
C GLY A 118 15.63 15.24 -2.76
N SER A 119 15.75 14.04 -3.34
CA SER A 119 14.81 12.94 -3.06
C SER A 119 14.84 12.51 -1.60
N GLY A 120 16.01 12.54 -0.96
CA GLY A 120 16.15 12.26 0.47
C GLY A 120 15.39 13.24 1.36
N GLY A 121 15.51 14.54 1.10
CA GLY A 121 14.76 15.57 1.84
C GLY A 121 13.24 15.42 1.68
N ILE A 122 12.77 15.16 0.47
CA ILE A 122 11.35 14.88 0.19
C ILE A 122 10.89 13.63 0.95
N GLY A 123 11.69 12.57 0.96
CA GLY A 123 11.39 11.33 1.70
C GLY A 123 11.20 11.56 3.20
N VAL A 124 12.04 12.39 3.83
CA VAL A 124 11.89 12.75 5.25
C VAL A 124 10.61 13.55 5.49
N ILE A 125 10.32 14.56 4.66
CA ILE A 125 9.13 15.40 4.79
C ILE A 125 7.86 14.55 4.62
N LEU A 126 7.81 13.71 3.59
CA LEU A 126 6.70 12.77 3.38
C LEU A 126 6.57 11.79 4.54
N GLY A 127 7.69 11.27 5.07
CA GLY A 127 7.65 10.37 6.20
C GLY A 127 7.05 11.00 7.46
N ILE A 128 7.40 12.25 7.77
CA ILE A 128 6.78 13.02 8.86
C ILE A 128 5.29 13.24 8.59
N LEU A 129 4.92 13.60 7.37
CA LEU A 129 3.52 13.75 6.98
C LEU A 129 2.72 12.46 7.19
N TYR A 130 3.27 11.30 6.81
CA TYR A 130 2.63 10.00 7.01
C TYR A 130 2.42 9.66 8.48
N ILE A 131 3.36 10.01 9.37
CA ILE A 131 3.19 9.83 10.82
C ILE A 131 2.06 10.71 11.37
N ILE A 132 1.94 11.95 10.88
CA ILE A 132 0.84 12.84 11.25
C ILE A 132 -0.49 12.26 10.75
N LEU A 133 -0.55 11.84 9.49
CA LEU A 133 -1.75 11.23 8.90
C LEU A 133 -2.16 9.93 9.59
N ALA A 134 -1.21 9.13 10.06
CA ALA A 134 -1.48 7.93 10.86
C ALA A 134 -2.29 8.27 12.12
N SER A 135 -1.98 9.40 12.77
CA SER A 135 -2.70 9.83 13.98
C SER A 135 -4.18 10.17 13.67
N PHE A 136 -4.47 10.71 12.49
CA PHE A 136 -5.84 10.97 12.02
C PHE A 136 -6.55 9.71 11.54
N ALA A 137 -5.82 8.74 10.99
CA ALA A 137 -6.36 7.49 10.47
C ALA A 137 -7.00 6.56 11.53
N TRP A 138 -6.84 6.88 12.81
CA TRP A 138 -7.56 6.18 13.89
C TRP A 138 -9.07 6.35 13.80
N ASP A 139 -9.52 7.52 13.34
CA ASP A 139 -10.92 7.79 13.09
C ASP A 139 -11.28 7.28 11.68
N PRO A 140 -12.27 6.37 11.58
CA PRO A 140 -12.70 5.82 10.29
C PRO A 140 -13.00 6.92 9.26
N TYR A 141 -13.67 8.01 9.63
CA TYR A 141 -14.05 9.06 8.68
C TYR A 141 -12.84 9.72 8.01
N TYR A 142 -11.79 9.99 8.77
CA TYR A 142 -10.55 10.55 8.23
C TYR A 142 -9.80 9.53 7.37
N LEU A 143 -9.86 8.24 7.73
CA LEU A 143 -9.29 7.19 6.91
C LEU A 143 -10.00 7.04 5.57
N ALA A 144 -11.33 7.10 5.51
CA ALA A 144 -12.07 7.16 4.25
C ALA A 144 -11.63 8.35 3.40
N LEU A 145 -11.55 9.53 4.00
CA LEU A 145 -11.12 10.73 3.30
C LEU A 145 -9.71 10.56 2.73
N LEU A 146 -8.78 10.00 3.51
CA LEU A 146 -7.42 9.75 3.06
C LEU A 146 -7.38 8.76 1.88
N ILE A 147 -8.10 7.64 1.99
CA ILE A 147 -8.21 6.64 0.90
C ILE A 147 -8.84 7.27 -0.35
N GLY A 148 -9.90 8.07 -0.18
CA GLY A 148 -10.60 8.72 -1.28
C GLY A 148 -9.75 9.77 -2.00
N ILE A 149 -9.04 10.61 -1.26
CA ILE A 149 -8.06 11.57 -1.84
C ILE A 149 -6.96 10.80 -2.56
N TRP A 150 -6.44 9.74 -1.96
CA TRP A 150 -5.38 8.93 -2.56
C TRP A 150 -5.84 8.31 -3.90
N LEU A 151 -7.06 7.75 -3.95
CA LEU A 151 -7.66 7.22 -5.18
C LEU A 151 -7.82 8.28 -6.27
N ILE A 152 -8.18 9.52 -5.91
CA ILE A 152 -8.28 10.62 -6.88
C ILE A 152 -6.89 10.98 -7.41
N ILE A 153 -5.87 11.07 -6.55
CA ILE A 153 -4.50 11.37 -6.96
C ILE A 153 -3.96 10.28 -7.88
N ASP A 154 -4.10 9.01 -7.51
CA ASP A 154 -3.68 7.87 -8.34
C ASP A 154 -4.42 7.84 -9.68
N GLY A 155 -5.72 8.12 -9.66
CA GLY A 155 -6.54 8.21 -10.87
C GLY A 155 -6.07 9.32 -11.81
N ILE A 156 -5.76 10.51 -11.27
CA ILE A 156 -5.20 11.62 -12.05
C ILE A 156 -3.80 11.28 -12.60
N ALA A 157 -2.93 10.71 -11.76
CA ALA A 157 -1.57 10.34 -12.14
C ALA A 157 -1.56 9.34 -13.30
N LEU A 158 -2.50 8.41 -13.34
CA LEU A 158 -2.59 7.39 -14.38
C LEU A 158 -2.87 7.96 -15.77
N PHE A 159 -3.50 9.14 -15.88
CA PHE A 159 -3.65 9.83 -17.17
C PHE A 159 -2.34 10.39 -17.73
N PHE A 160 -1.35 10.65 -16.87
CA PHE A 160 -0.05 11.18 -17.29
C PHE A 160 0.95 10.07 -17.63
N VAL A 161 0.62 8.80 -17.42
CA VAL A 161 1.48 7.66 -17.75
C VAL A 161 1.22 7.22 -19.20
N ASN A 162 2.08 7.66 -20.12
CA ASN A 162 2.02 7.28 -21.53
C ASN A 162 2.66 5.89 -21.76
N PRO A 163 1.97 4.96 -22.48
CA PRO A 163 2.52 3.64 -22.79
C PRO A 163 3.82 3.66 -23.62
N SER A 164 4.09 4.75 -24.34
CA SER A 164 5.31 4.93 -25.15
C SER A 164 6.59 4.99 -24.30
N ASP A 165 6.49 5.43 -23.05
CA ASP A 165 7.63 5.58 -22.14
C ASP A 165 8.12 4.23 -21.59
N LEU A 166 7.29 3.19 -21.70
CA LEU A 166 7.62 1.82 -21.26
C LEU A 166 8.32 0.98 -22.35
N VAL A 167 8.23 1.40 -23.62
CA VAL A 167 8.75 0.65 -24.78
C VAL A 167 10.14 1.12 -25.20
N SER A 168 10.50 2.38 -24.95
CA SER A 168 11.82 2.92 -25.35
C SER A 168 12.98 2.38 -24.51
N THR A 169 12.72 1.98 -23.26
CA THR A 169 13.72 1.44 -22.33
C THR A 169 14.20 0.03 -22.71
N GLY A 170 13.44 -0.71 -23.53
CA GLY A 170 13.82 -2.04 -24.01
C GLY A 170 14.68 -2.04 -25.27
N LYS A 171 14.91 -0.88 -25.90
CA LYS A 171 15.67 -0.76 -27.17
C LYS A 171 17.07 -0.17 -27.03
N SER A 172 17.43 0.38 -25.86
CA SER A 172 18.79 0.90 -25.63
C SER A 172 19.77 -0.12 -25.05
N GLU A 173 19.34 -1.36 -24.83
CA GLU A 173 20.16 -2.44 -24.26
C GLU A 173 20.44 -3.59 -25.26
N ILE A 174 20.28 -3.34 -26.58
CA ILE A 174 20.71 -4.28 -27.63
C ILE A 174 21.65 -3.55 -28.59
#